data_AF-A0A9R0TFQ4-F1
#
_entry.id   AF-A0A9R0TFQ4-F1
#
_cell.length_a   1.000
_cell.length_b   1.000
_cell.length_c   1.000
_cell.angle_alpha   90.00
_cell.angle_beta   90.00
_cell.angle_gamma   90.00
#
_symmetry.space_group_name_H-M   'P 1'
#
loop_
_entity.id
_entity.type
_entity.pdbx_description
1 polymer ?
#
loop_
_entity_poly.entity_id
_entity_poly.type
_entity_poly.pdbx_seq_one_letter_code
_entity_poly.pdbx_strand_id
1 'polypeptide(L)'
;MDSARSWLQKLQKDKARPGASPLGAGMAGDDEDEPVLSSATKQKVEAAKQCIENHYKAQMRSLQERKRRWMLEKKLADADVSEEEQNNILKDLEKKETEYMRLRRHKMGVDDFELLTIIGRGAFGE
;
A
#
# COMPACT_ATOMS: atom_id res chain seq x y z
N MET A 1 -21.97 -7.49 6.92
CA MET A 1 -20.75 -7.10 6.15
C MET A 1 -21.20 -6.11 5.07
N ASP A 2 -21.80 -4.98 5.45
CA ASP A 2 -22.67 -4.21 4.52
C ASP A 2 -22.40 -2.70 4.52
N SER A 3 -21.24 -2.28 5.02
CA SER A 3 -20.88 -0.85 5.10
C SER A 3 -20.10 -0.32 3.89
N ALA A 4 -19.90 -1.14 2.84
CA ALA A 4 -19.11 -0.75 1.66
C ALA A 4 -19.97 -0.26 0.48
N ARG A 5 -21.30 -0.40 0.54
CA ARG A 5 -22.21 -0.06 -0.58
C ARG A 5 -22.81 1.34 -0.50
N SER A 6 -22.72 2.02 0.65
CA SER A 6 -23.39 3.31 0.88
C SER A 6 -22.74 4.49 0.12
N TRP A 7 -21.47 4.40 -0.25
CA TRP A 7 -20.79 5.53 -0.88
C TRP A 7 -21.18 5.70 -2.36
N LEU A 8 -21.49 4.61 -3.05
CA LEU A 8 -21.77 4.60 -4.49
C LEU A 8 -23.13 5.24 -4.86
N GLN A 9 -24.12 5.17 -3.97
CA GLN A 9 -25.46 5.70 -4.22
C GLN A 9 -25.54 7.23 -4.10
N LYS A 10 -24.61 7.86 -3.38
CA LYS A 10 -24.65 9.30 -3.11
C LYS A 10 -24.11 10.15 -4.26
N LEU A 11 -23.42 9.54 -5.22
CA LEU A 11 -22.89 10.21 -6.41
C LEU A 11 -23.89 10.23 -7.59
N GLN A 12 -24.97 9.45 -7.52
CA GLN A 12 -25.97 9.38 -8.59
C GLN A 12 -27.07 10.44 -8.50
N LYS A 13 -27.22 11.15 -7.36
CA LYS A 13 -28.38 12.01 -7.10
C LYS A 13 -28.26 13.45 -7.62
N ASP A 14 -27.08 13.87 -8.06
CA ASP A 14 -26.86 15.25 -8.55
C ASP A 14 -26.93 15.39 -10.09
N LYS A 15 -27.36 14.34 -10.81
CA LYS A 15 -27.43 14.34 -12.28
C LYS A 15 -28.86 14.55 -12.78
N ALA A 16 -29.47 15.70 -12.49
CA ALA A 16 -30.76 16.07 -13.10
C ALA A 16 -30.96 17.59 -13.27
N ARG A 17 -30.59 18.13 -14.44
CA ARG A 17 -31.38 19.18 -15.14
C ARG A 17 -31.10 19.15 -16.66
N PRO A 18 -32.10 19.40 -17.54
CA PRO A 18 -32.07 19.01 -18.95
C PRO A 18 -31.83 20.17 -19.93
N GLY A 19 -31.35 19.84 -21.14
CA GLY A 19 -31.32 20.73 -22.30
C GLY A 19 -30.86 19.96 -23.56
N ALA A 20 -31.80 19.67 -24.48
CA ALA A 20 -31.60 19.03 -25.78
C ALA A 20 -30.79 19.94 -26.75
N SER A 21 -30.04 19.46 -27.75
CA SER A 21 -30.52 18.76 -28.97
C SER A 21 -29.36 18.11 -29.78
N PRO A 22 -29.65 17.22 -30.76
CA PRO A 22 -28.70 16.26 -31.33
C PRO A 22 -28.26 16.59 -32.77
N LEU A 23 -27.02 16.29 -33.14
CA LEU A 23 -26.43 16.10 -34.50
C LEU A 23 -24.95 15.77 -34.24
N GLY A 24 -24.21 14.89 -34.90
CA GLY A 24 -24.32 14.17 -36.16
C GLY A 24 -22.98 13.41 -36.30
N ALA A 25 -22.88 12.57 -37.32
CA ALA A 25 -21.84 11.57 -37.52
C ALA A 25 -20.38 12.09 -37.59
N GLY A 26 -19.47 11.23 -37.13
CA GLY A 26 -18.14 10.98 -37.70
C GLY A 26 -17.05 12.03 -37.48
N MET A 27 -15.94 11.63 -36.86
CA MET A 27 -14.64 11.50 -37.53
C MET A 27 -13.59 10.93 -36.55
N ALA A 28 -12.70 10.12 -37.10
CA ALA A 28 -11.44 9.75 -36.48
C ALA A 28 -10.56 11.00 -36.30
N GLY A 29 -9.82 11.06 -35.20
CA GLY A 29 -8.83 12.08 -34.89
C GLY A 29 -8.13 11.69 -33.60
N ASP A 30 -6.97 11.06 -33.76
CA ASP A 30 -5.96 10.90 -32.72
C ASP A 30 -5.38 12.29 -32.45
N ASP A 31 -6.07 13.07 -31.62
CA ASP A 31 -5.60 14.37 -31.14
C ASP A 31 -5.35 14.23 -29.64
N GLU A 32 -4.06 14.17 -29.30
CA GLU A 32 -3.49 14.40 -27.96
C GLU A 32 -3.79 15.84 -27.51
N ASP A 33 -5.06 16.19 -27.36
CA ASP A 33 -5.48 17.35 -26.60
C ASP A 33 -5.42 16.95 -25.12
N GLU A 34 -4.24 17.12 -24.49
CA GLU A 34 -4.15 17.17 -23.03
C GLU A 34 -5.09 18.31 -22.60
N PRO A 35 -6.27 18.02 -22.00
CA PRO A 35 -7.11 19.09 -21.50
C PRO A 35 -6.25 19.88 -20.52
N VAL A 36 -6.42 21.20 -20.45
CA VAL A 36 -5.65 22.04 -19.51
C VAL A 36 -6.00 21.62 -18.08
N LEU A 37 -5.34 20.56 -17.60
CA LEU A 37 -5.59 19.94 -16.30
C LEU A 37 -4.91 20.82 -15.26
N SER A 38 -5.67 21.18 -14.23
CA SER A 38 -5.11 21.91 -13.10
C SER A 38 -3.89 21.18 -12.53
N SER A 39 -2.89 21.93 -12.03
CA SER A 39 -1.70 21.36 -11.40
C SER A 39 -2.06 20.37 -10.27
N ALA A 40 -3.11 20.68 -9.51
CA ALA A 40 -3.66 19.81 -8.47
C ALA A 40 -4.17 18.47 -9.04
N THR A 41 -4.76 18.45 -10.23
CA THR A 41 -5.17 17.21 -10.90
C THR A 41 -3.96 16.40 -11.33
N LYS A 42 -2.93 17.04 -11.91
CA LYS A 42 -1.69 16.36 -12.32
C LYS A 42 -0.98 15.71 -11.14
N GLN A 43 -0.86 16.41 -10.00
CA GLN A 43 -0.30 15.86 -8.76
C GLN A 43 -1.10 14.67 -8.22
N LYS A 44 -2.44 14.73 -8.28
CA LYS A 44 -3.30 13.61 -7.86
C LYS A 44 -3.13 12.39 -8.77
N VAL A 45 -3.02 12.60 -10.08
CA VAL A 45 -2.77 11.53 -11.05
C VAL A 45 -1.41 10.88 -10.78
N GLU A 46 -0.37 11.68 -10.54
CA GLU A 46 0.97 11.17 -10.21
C GLU A 46 0.98 10.40 -8.88
N ALA A 47 0.37 10.95 -7.82
CA ALA A 47 0.24 10.28 -6.54
C ALA A 47 -0.55 8.96 -6.65
N ALA A 48 -1.62 8.93 -7.45
CA ALA A 48 -2.40 7.73 -7.70
C ALA A 48 -1.57 6.68 -8.44
N LYS A 49 -0.85 7.07 -9.51
CA LYS A 49 0.07 6.19 -10.24
C LYS A 49 1.11 5.58 -9.30
N GLN A 50 1.77 6.42 -8.50
CA GLN A 50 2.77 5.97 -7.53
C GLN A 50 2.18 5.02 -6.48
N CYS A 51 0.97 5.29 -6.00
CA CYS A 51 0.27 4.44 -5.06
C CYS A 51 0.02 3.03 -5.64
N ILE A 52 -0.46 2.96 -6.88
CA ILE A 52 -0.71 1.70 -7.58
C ILE A 52 0.60 0.93 -7.81
N GLU A 53 1.65 1.59 -8.31
CA GLU A 53 2.95 0.96 -8.48
C GLU A 53 3.50 0.41 -7.16
N ASN A 54 3.42 1.20 -6.09
CA ASN A 54 3.88 0.79 -4.77
C ASN A 54 3.06 -0.40 -4.23
N HIS A 55 1.76 -0.44 -4.49
CA HIS A 55 0.88 -1.54 -4.11
C HIS A 55 1.36 -2.87 -4.72
N TYR A 56 1.59 -2.91 -6.02
CA TYR A 56 2.07 -4.13 -6.69
C TYR A 56 3.51 -4.49 -6.32
N LYS A 57 4.41 -3.50 -6.15
CA LYS A 57 5.76 -3.72 -5.62
C LYS A 57 5.73 -4.34 -4.21
N ALA A 58 4.79 -3.92 -3.36
CA ALA A 58 4.62 -4.51 -2.04
C ALA A 58 4.01 -5.92 -2.10
N GLN A 59 3.05 -6.16 -3.00
CA GLN A 59 2.46 -7.47 -3.23
C GLN A 59 3.52 -8.50 -3.69
N MET A 60 4.40 -8.09 -4.62
CA MET A 60 5.51 -8.93 -5.08
C MET A 60 6.48 -9.27 -3.95
N ARG A 61 6.81 -8.31 -3.09
CA ARG A 61 7.65 -8.53 -1.91
C ARG A 61 7.00 -9.54 -0.94
N SER A 62 5.70 -9.42 -0.69
CA SER A 62 4.97 -10.38 0.15
C SER A 62 4.96 -11.81 -0.45
N LEU A 63 4.89 -11.93 -1.78
CA LEU A 63 5.04 -13.23 -2.46
C LEU A 63 6.45 -13.81 -2.29
N GLN A 64 7.49 -12.99 -2.37
CA GLN A 64 8.87 -13.42 -2.13
C GLN A 64 9.12 -13.82 -0.67
N GLU A 65 8.54 -13.10 0.29
CA GLU A 65 8.59 -13.47 1.71
C GLU A 65 7.98 -14.85 1.95
N ARG A 66 6.83 -15.17 1.34
CA ARG A 66 6.25 -16.53 1.38
C ARG A 66 7.17 -17.60 0.78
N LYS A 67 8.00 -17.25 -0.22
CA LYS A 67 9.02 -18.14 -0.77
C LYS A 67 10.21 -18.35 0.18
N ARG A 68 10.48 -17.45 1.14
CA ARG A 68 11.57 -17.66 2.12
C ARG A 68 11.34 -18.89 2.99
N ARG A 69 10.09 -19.12 3.40
CA ARG A 69 9.71 -20.33 4.15
C ARG A 69 10.02 -21.60 3.36
N TRP A 70 9.58 -21.66 2.10
CA TRP A 70 9.87 -22.79 1.21
C TRP A 70 11.38 -23.00 1.00
N MET A 71 12.14 -21.92 0.82
CA MET A 71 13.60 -22.01 0.71
C MET A 71 14.26 -22.51 1.99
N LEU A 72 13.74 -22.16 3.17
CA LEU A 72 14.24 -22.64 4.46
C LEU A 72 13.92 -24.13 4.64
N GLU A 73 12.69 -24.55 4.34
CA GLU A 73 12.27 -25.95 4.39
C GLU A 73 13.14 -26.82 3.49
N LYS A 74 13.43 -26.37 2.26
CA LYS A 74 14.35 -27.08 1.36
C LYS A 74 15.77 -27.18 1.94
N LYS A 75 16.31 -26.09 2.48
CA LYS A 75 17.65 -26.07 3.09
C LYS A 75 17.75 -26.96 4.34
N LEU A 76 16.66 -27.07 5.10
CA LEU A 76 16.58 -27.96 6.27
C LEU A 76 16.48 -29.42 5.85
N ALA A 77 15.78 -29.73 4.76
CA ALA A 77 15.72 -31.09 4.22
C ALA A 77 17.08 -31.54 3.62
N ASP A 78 17.83 -30.61 3.03
CA ASP A 78 19.18 -30.87 2.52
C ASP A 78 20.23 -30.97 3.65
N ALA A 79 19.88 -30.59 4.89
CA ALA A 79 20.76 -30.62 6.04
C ALA A 79 20.42 -31.83 6.92
N ASP A 80 21.44 -32.59 7.37
CA ASP A 80 21.29 -33.70 8.32
C ASP A 80 21.03 -33.19 9.76
N VAL A 81 19.95 -32.44 9.93
CA VAL A 81 19.51 -31.88 11.22
C VAL A 81 18.40 -32.76 11.79
N SER A 82 18.36 -32.92 13.11
CA SER A 82 17.31 -33.70 13.76
C SER A 82 15.91 -33.09 13.54
N GLU A 83 14.86 -33.91 13.51
CA GLU A 83 13.48 -33.44 13.35
C GLU A 83 13.07 -32.42 14.43
N GLU A 84 13.61 -32.57 15.64
CA GLU A 84 13.38 -31.63 16.75
C GLU A 84 13.98 -30.25 16.47
N GLU A 85 15.23 -30.21 16.00
CA GLU A 85 15.91 -28.96 15.61
C GLU A 85 15.24 -28.30 14.40
N GLN A 86 14.84 -29.08 13.40
CA GLN A 86 14.08 -28.57 12.25
C GLN A 86 12.78 -27.89 12.72
N ASN A 87 12.02 -28.54 13.61
CA ASN A 87 10.79 -27.99 14.18
C ASN A 87 11.04 -26.72 15.00
N ASN A 88 12.13 -26.67 15.77
CA ASN A 88 12.49 -25.47 16.54
C ASN A 88 12.83 -24.29 15.63
N ILE A 89 13.58 -24.53 14.55
CA ILE A 89 13.94 -23.49 13.56
C ILE A 89 12.69 -22.95 12.86
N LEU A 90 11.75 -23.81 12.48
CA LEU A 90 10.49 -23.40 11.86
C LEU A 90 9.61 -22.57 12.82
N LYS A 91 9.51 -22.97 14.09
CA LYS A 91 8.80 -22.20 15.12
C LYS A 91 9.44 -20.83 15.34
N ASP A 92 10.76 -20.73 15.32
CA ASP A 92 11.45 -19.45 15.48
C ASP A 92 11.28 -18.55 14.26
N LEU A 93 11.18 -19.11 13.05
CA LEU A 93 10.80 -18.35 11.86
C LEU A 93 9.39 -17.76 12.02
N GLU A 94 8.42 -18.57 12.44
CA GLU A 94 7.02 -18.14 12.65
C GLU A 94 6.91 -17.01 13.68
N LYS A 95 7.63 -17.10 14.80
CA LYS A 95 7.71 -16.02 15.80
C LYS A 95 8.25 -14.73 15.17
N LYS A 96 9.35 -14.81 14.42
CA LYS A 96 9.97 -13.64 13.76
C LYS A 96 9.04 -13.00 12.73
N GLU A 97 8.33 -13.79 11.94
CA GLU A 97 7.34 -13.29 10.97
C GLU A 97 6.18 -12.57 11.68
N THR A 98 5.70 -13.13 12.79
CA THR A 98 4.65 -12.52 13.61
C THR A 98 5.10 -11.18 14.19
N GLU A 99 6.29 -11.11 14.76
CA GLU A 99 6.87 -9.87 15.30
C GLU A 99 7.06 -8.82 14.22
N TYR A 100 7.57 -9.21 13.05
CA TYR A 100 7.72 -8.31 11.91
C TYR A 100 6.37 -7.71 11.47
N MET A 101 5.31 -8.51 11.40
CA MET A 101 3.97 -8.04 11.07
C MET A 101 3.37 -7.15 12.18
N ARG A 102 3.75 -7.36 13.45
CA ARG A 102 3.39 -6.48 14.57
C ARG A 102 4.06 -5.13 14.42
N LEU A 103 5.38 -5.11 14.24
CA LEU A 103 6.18 -3.90 14.03
C LEU A 103 5.69 -3.10 12.82
N ARG A 104 5.37 -3.77 11.71
CA ARG A 104 4.85 -3.11 10.50
C ARG A 104 3.50 -2.41 10.73
N ARG A 105 2.66 -2.92 11.63
CA ARG A 105 1.37 -2.31 11.98
C ARG A 105 1.51 -1.22 13.03
N HIS A 106 2.50 -1.34 13.91
CA HIS A 106 2.74 -0.38 14.97
C HIS A 106 3.37 0.90 14.40
N LYS A 107 2.62 1.99 14.46
CA LYS A 107 3.13 3.33 14.10
C LYS A 107 3.51 4.03 15.38
N MET A 108 4.80 4.31 15.54
CA MET A 108 5.31 5.05 16.69
C MET A 108 5.17 6.55 16.40
N GLY A 109 4.61 7.29 17.35
CA GLY A 109 4.48 8.75 17.34
C GLY A 109 5.27 9.38 18.47
N VAL A 110 5.23 10.71 18.57
CA VAL A 110 5.89 11.45 19.66
C VAL A 110 5.28 11.10 21.02
N ASP A 111 3.98 10.79 21.05
CA ASP A 111 3.23 10.43 22.27
C ASP A 111 3.69 9.11 22.92
N ASP A 112 4.43 8.27 22.19
CA ASP A 112 4.99 7.03 22.73
C ASP A 112 6.30 7.24 23.50
N PHE A 113 6.81 8.48 23.56
CA PHE A 113 8.06 8.82 24.20
C PHE A 113 7.86 9.80 25.36
N GLU A 114 8.62 9.61 26.44
CA GLU A 114 8.73 10.55 27.54
C GLU A 114 9.94 11.47 27.32
N LEU A 115 9.70 12.79 27.31
CA LEU A 115 10.77 13.76 27.18
C LEU A 115 11.52 13.87 28.51
N LEU A 116 12.73 13.31 28.57
CA LEU A 116 13.54 13.34 29.79
C LEU A 116 14.26 14.68 29.98
N THR A 117 15.11 15.08 29.03
CA THR A 117 15.90 16.31 29.13
C THR A 117 16.33 16.77 27.73
N ILE A 118 16.34 18.08 27.52
CA ILE A 118 16.79 18.69 26.27
C ILE A 118 18.33 18.77 26.27
N ILE A 119 18.96 18.23 25.22
CA ILE A 119 20.43 18.17 25.11
C ILE A 119 21.00 19.41 24.40
N GLY A 120 20.23 20.07 23.54
CA GLY A 120 20.64 21.32 22.88
C GLY A 120 19.58 21.85 21.93
N ARG A 121 19.54 23.17 21.69
CA ARG A 121 18.54 23.85 20.85
C ARG A 121 19.17 24.43 19.58
N GLY A 122 18.49 24.29 18.45
CA GLY A 122 18.94 24.80 17.15
C GLY A 122 17.97 25.84 16.55
N ALA A 123 18.24 26.27 15.31
CA ALA A 123 17.42 27.29 14.63
C ALA A 123 16.05 26.78 14.15
N PHE A 124 15.87 25.46 14.00
CA PHE A 124 14.66 24.84 13.45
C PHE A 124 13.94 23.92 14.46
N GLY A 125 14.32 23.92 15.73
CA GLY A 125 13.71 23.09 16.76
C GLY A 125 14.29 23.28 18.16
N GLU A 126 13.56 22.76 19.15
CA GLU A 126 14.06 22.49 20.50
C GLU A 126 14.79 21.14 20.56
#